data_AF-A0A354GI01-F1
#
_entry.id   AF-A0A354GI01-F1
#
_cell.length_a   1.000
_cell.length_b   1.000
_cell.length_c   1.000
_cell.angle_alpha   90.00
_cell.angle_beta   90.00
_cell.angle_gamma   90.00
#
_symmetry.space_group_name_H-M   'P 1'
#
loop_
_entity.id
_entity.type
_entity.pdbx_description
1 polymer ?
#
loop_
_entity_poly.entity_id
_entity_poly.type
_entity_poly.pdbx_seq_one_letter_code
_entity_poly.pdbx_strand_id
1 'polypeptide(L)'
;MSVRKIQFIFSLLFLVGYLFLLVIILYVEVSDSLNMQKGENSLIGEVKILLGVLTGAVAQILNFWFNANEPIAANNTLSETNN
;
A
#
# COMPACT_ATOMS: atom_id res chain seq x y z
N MET A 1 -11.79 -17.27 12.60
CA MET A 1 -11.48 -16.73 11.24
C MET A 1 -10.01 -17.02 10.96
N SER A 2 -9.64 -17.54 9.79
CA SER A 2 -8.23 -17.86 9.49
C SER A 2 -7.38 -16.59 9.53
N VAL A 3 -6.19 -16.65 10.14
CA VAL A 3 -5.24 -15.52 10.29
C VAL A 3 -4.98 -14.83 8.93
N ARG A 4 -4.88 -15.63 7.87
CA ARG A 4 -4.68 -15.13 6.49
C ARG A 4 -5.86 -14.28 6.00
N LYS A 5 -7.11 -14.64 6.35
CA LYS A 5 -8.30 -13.86 5.99
C LYS A 5 -8.33 -12.51 6.71
N ILE A 6 -7.89 -12.48 7.96
CA ILE A 6 -7.82 -11.25 8.76
C ILE A 6 -6.74 -10.32 8.19
N GLN A 7 -5.54 -10.83 7.90
CA GLN A 7 -4.46 -10.05 7.27
C GLN A 7 -4.87 -9.49 5.90
N PHE A 8 -5.61 -10.28 5.10
CA PHE A 8 -6.16 -9.82 3.83
C PHE A 8 -7.17 -8.68 4.01
N ILE A 9 -8.08 -8.78 4.98
CA ILE A 9 -9.07 -7.72 5.22
C ILE A 9 -8.42 -6.40 5.65
N PHE A 10 -7.42 -6.46 6.54
CA PHE A 10 -6.73 -5.25 7.01
C PHE A 10 -5.86 -4.63 5.93
N SER A 11 -5.17 -5.45 5.13
CA SER A 11 -4.38 -4.95 4.00
C SER A 11 -5.26 -4.33 2.90
N LEU A 12 -6.42 -4.92 2.62
CA LEU A 12 -7.40 -4.35 1.69
C LEU A 12 -7.95 -3.01 2.20
N LEU A 13 -8.33 -2.95 3.49
CA LEU A 13 -8.82 -1.72 4.11
C LEU A 13 -7.76 -0.62 4.08
N PHE A 14 -6.50 -0.96 4.37
CA PHE A 14 -5.38 -0.02 4.28
C PHE A 14 -5.19 0.51 2.86
N LEU A 15 -5.19 -0.37 1.85
CA LEU A 15 -4.99 0.02 0.46
C LEU A 15 -6.09 0.96 -0.04
N VAL A 16 -7.35 0.63 0.25
CA VAL A 16 -8.51 1.47 -0.12
C VAL A 16 -8.45 2.81 0.62
N GLY A 17 -8.17 2.80 1.92
CA GLY A 17 -8.03 4.02 2.71
C GLY A 17 -6.90 4.92 2.21
N TYR A 18 -5.76 4.34 1.83
CA TYR A 18 -4.63 5.06 1.23
C TYR A 18 -5.02 5.71 -0.10
N LEU A 19 -5.66 4.97 -1.01
CA LEU A 19 -6.11 5.51 -2.30
C LEU A 19 -7.12 6.65 -2.11
N PHE A 20 -8.04 6.50 -1.15
CA PHE A 20 -9.02 7.54 -0.83
C PHE A 20 -8.35 8.82 -0.30
N LEU A 21 -7.39 8.68 0.62
CA LEU A 21 -6.58 9.81 1.12
C LEU A 21 -5.81 10.51 0.01
N LEU A 22 -5.23 9.74 -0.92
CA LEU A 22 -4.54 10.27 -2.10
C LEU A 22 -5.47 11.18 -2.93
N VAL A 23 -6.69 10.70 -3.21
CA VAL A 23 -7.68 11.47 -3.99
C VAL A 23 -8.08 12.74 -3.26
N ILE A 24 -8.30 12.69 -1.94
CA ILE A 24 -8.64 13.88 -1.14
C ILE A 24 -7.52 14.92 -1.23
N ILE A 25 -6.27 14.51 -1.03
CA ILE A 25 -5.14 15.44 -1.05
C ILE A 25 -4.97 16.07 -2.43
N LEU A 26 -5.05 15.28 -3.50
CA LEU A 26 -4.99 15.79 -4.87
C LEU A 26 -6.15 16.75 -5.16
N TYR A 27 -7.36 16.43 -4.71
CA TYR A 27 -8.52 17.29 -4.87
C TYR A 27 -8.34 18.63 -4.13
N VAL A 28 -7.86 18.61 -2.89
CA VAL A 28 -7.59 19.81 -2.10
C VAL A 28 -6.51 20.67 -2.76
N GLU A 29 -5.43 20.05 -3.23
CA GLU A 29 -4.32 20.75 -3.87
C GLU A 29 -4.70 21.37 -5.22
N VAL A 30 -5.46 20.65 -6.06
CA VAL A 30 -5.98 21.19 -7.31
C VAL A 30 -7.00 22.30 -7.05
N SER A 31 -7.86 22.14 -6.03
CA SER A 31 -8.83 23.17 -5.65
C SER A 31 -8.14 24.45 -5.18
N ASP A 32 -7.08 24.32 -4.37
CA ASP A 32 -6.30 25.47 -3.88
C ASP A 32 -5.52 26.13 -5.02
N SER A 33 -4.92 25.34 -5.92
CA SER A 33 -4.23 25.85 -7.11
C SER A 33 -5.14 26.61 -8.07
N LEU A 34 -6.42 26.24 -8.18
CA LEU A 34 -7.37 26.88 -9.10
C LEU A 34 -8.16 28.03 -8.46
N ASN A 35 -8.32 28.05 -7.13
CA ASN A 35 -9.20 28.99 -6.41
C ASN A 35 -8.46 29.91 -5.42
N MET A 36 -7.17 30.15 -5.63
CA MET A 36 -6.24 30.87 -4.74
C MET A 36 -6.84 32.04 -3.93
N GLN A 37 -7.29 31.75 -2.70
CA GLN A 37 -7.00 32.58 -1.53
C GLN A 37 -5.85 31.90 -0.82
N LYS A 38 -4.65 32.44 -1.05
CA LYS A 38 -3.36 31.90 -0.59
C LYS A 38 -3.23 32.02 0.93
N GLY A 39 -3.96 31.18 1.66
CA GLY A 39 -3.75 30.91 3.07
C GLY A 39 -2.79 29.75 3.17
N GLU A 40 -1.57 30.00 3.63
CA GLU A 40 -0.53 28.99 3.79
C GLU A 40 -1.01 27.88 4.75
N ASN A 41 -1.53 26.79 4.19
CA ASN A 41 -2.11 25.72 5.00
C ASN A 41 -0.99 24.82 5.53
N SER A 42 -0.40 25.20 6.67
CA SER A 42 0.71 24.47 7.33
C SER A 42 0.46 22.95 7.45
N LEU A 43 -0.79 22.53 7.68
CA LEU A 43 -1.18 21.12 7.82
C LEU A 43 -1.06 20.30 6.52
N ILE A 44 -1.14 20.92 5.33
CA ILE A 44 -1.06 20.18 4.06
C ILE A 44 0.35 19.59 3.85
N GLY A 45 1.38 20.29 4.33
CA GLY A 45 2.77 19.83 4.23
C GLY A 45 3.02 18.58 5.07
N GLU A 46 2.55 18.56 6.32
CA GLU A 46 2.64 17.41 7.21
C GLU A 46 1.87 16.20 6.68
N VAL A 47 0.67 16.43 6.12
CA VAL A 47 -0.15 15.38 5.51
C VAL A 47 0.54 14.76 4.28
N LYS A 48 1.26 15.55 3.46
CA LYS A 48 2.06 15.03 2.34
C LYS A 48 3.20 14.13 2.80
N ILE A 49 3.87 14.46 3.91
CA ILE A 49 4.92 13.63 4.50
C ILE A 49 4.32 12.31 5.00
N LEU A 50 3.21 12.39 5.74
CA LEU A 50 2.50 11.21 6.22
C LEU A 50 2.05 10.32 5.07
N LEU A 51 1.57 10.92 3.97
CA LEU A 51 1.22 10.20 2.75
C LEU A 51 2.42 9.46 2.18
N GLY A 52 3.59 10.10 2.12
CA GLY A 52 4.83 9.45 1.68
C GLY A 52 5.20 8.21 2.51
N VAL A 53 5.05 8.27 3.83
CA VAL A 53 5.26 7.11 4.72
C VAL A 53 4.23 6.00 4.43
N LEU A 54 2.96 6.36 4.24
CA LEU A 54 1.91 5.41 3.88
C LEU A 54 2.17 4.75 2.52
N THR A 55 2.68 5.48 1.53
CA THR A 55 3.09 4.96 0.22
C THR A 55 4.14 3.86 0.37
N GLY A 56 5.11 4.04 1.26
CA GLY A 56 6.13 3.01 1.55
C GLY A 56 5.54 1.71 2.09
N ALA A 57 4.47 1.79 2.89
CA ALA A 57 3.77 0.62 3.41
C ALA A 57 2.99 -0.15 2.33
N VAL A 58 2.58 0.51 1.23
CA VAL A 58 1.88 -0.14 0.11
C VAL A 58 2.74 -1.24 -0.52
N ALA A 59 4.05 -1.02 -0.68
CA ALA A 59 4.95 -2.02 -1.24
C ALA A 59 4.96 -3.32 -0.43
N GLN A 60 4.90 -3.22 0.91
CA GLN A 60 4.84 -4.37 1.81
C GLN A 60 3.51 -5.12 1.68
N ILE A 61 2.40 -4.39 1.55
CA ILE A 61 1.08 -4.96 1.33
C ILE A 61 0.98 -5.68 -0.01
N LEU A 62 1.51 -5.08 -1.07
CA LEU A 62 1.55 -5.71 -2.39
C LEU A 62 2.43 -6.97 -2.37
N ASN A 63 3.58 -6.93 -1.68
CA ASN A 63 4.40 -8.13 -1.48
C ASN A 63 3.60 -9.22 -0.76
N PHE A 64 2.87 -8.91 0.32
CA PHE A 64 2.01 -9.87 1.01
C PHE A 64 0.95 -10.52 0.07
N TRP A 65 0.39 -9.77 -0.89
CA TRP A 65 -0.60 -10.31 -1.82
C TRP A 65 0.00 -11.18 -2.92
N PHE A 66 1.13 -10.77 -3.51
CA PHE A 66 1.73 -11.48 -4.64
C PHE A 66 2.68 -12.60 -4.23
N ASN A 67 3.27 -12.52 -3.03
CA ASN A 67 4.22 -13.50 -2.52
C ASN A 67 3.54 -14.67 -1.76
N ALA A 68 2.21 -14.63 -1.59
CA ALA A 68 1.43 -15.71 -0.98
C ALA A 68 1.33 -16.98 -1.84
N ASN A 69 1.80 -16.91 -3.10
CA ASN A 69 1.66 -17.96 -4.10
C ASN A 69 3.00 -18.58 -4.52
N GLU A 70 4.12 -18.28 -3.88
CA GLU A 70 5.30 -19.13 -4.10
C GLU A 70 4.96 -20.53 -3.59
N PRO A 71 4.83 -21.54 -4.48
CA PRO A 71 4.93 -22.90 -3.98
C PRO A 71 6.30 -22.96 -3.31
N ILE A 72 6.35 -23.39 -2.04
CA ILE A 72 7.60 -23.94 -1.48
C ILE A 72 8.07 -24.87 -2.58
N ALA A 73 9.19 -24.54 -3.22
CA ALA A 73 9.68 -25.30 -4.33
C ALA A 73 9.86 -26.73 -3.83
N ALA A 74 8.86 -27.56 -4.11
CA ALA A 74 8.98 -29.00 -4.16
C ALA A 74 9.79 -29.31 -5.42
N ASN A 75 11.02 -28.80 -5.44
CA ASN A 75 12.12 -29.42 -6.14
C ASN A 75 12.91 -30.12 -5.03
N ASN A 76 12.45 -31.25 -4.51
CA ASN A 76 12.61 -32.51 -5.23
C ASN A 76 13.98 -32.60 -5.89
N THR A 77 15.05 -32.41 -5.11
CA THR A 77 16.10 -33.42 -5.13
C THR A 77 15.52 -34.64 -4.39
N LEU A 78 14.83 -35.66 -4.92
CA LEU A 78 14.85 -36.39 -6.20
C LEU A 78 16.18 -36.43 -6.98
N SER A 79 17.28 -35.98 -6.36
CA SER A 79 18.62 -36.45 -6.66
C SER A 79 18.83 -37.81 -5.99
N GLU A 80 17.89 -38.72 -6.22
CA GLU A 80 18.12 -40.15 -6.04
C GLU A 80 18.55 -40.82 -7.36
N THR A 81 18.56 -40.15 -8.53
CA THR A 81 18.41 -40.90 -9.80
C THR A 81 19.39 -40.61 -10.94
N ASN A 82 20.54 -39.96 -10.72
CA ASN A 82 21.61 -39.93 -11.75
C ASN A 82 23.01 -40.10 -11.14
N ASN A 83 23.48 -41.36 -11.13
CA ASN A 83 24.86 -41.86 -11.03
C ASN A 83 25.54 -41.92 -9.66
#